data_AF-A0A6A7FVR9-F1
#
_entry.id   AF-A0A6A7FVR9-F1
#
_cell.length_a   1.000
_cell.length_b   1.000
_cell.length_c   1.000
_cell.angle_alpha   90.00
_cell.angle_beta   90.00
_cell.angle_gamma   90.00
#
_symmetry.space_group_name_H-M   'P 1'
#
loop_
_entity.id
_entity.type
_entity.pdbx_description
1 polymer ?
#
loop_
_entity_poly.entity_id
_entity_poly.type
_entity_poly.pdbx_seq_one_letter_code
_entity_poly.pdbx_strand_id
1 'polypeptide(L)'
;MTSYSIGLNDYLNRLNDAHYNQNGQGVAMLLSFRQSHVMSDHLIIEKPERAVGNIIYAPMDDVVLAHLKVVKGYHQSNVLDMWRAQTTMVAAVARFMTESKEENWMLPMMNTVVLELRLQSISADAESVRVDSTKPGELLEKTADSLMTCFRVCAADTRSGEAESKRWGLLYLVNQFFKIYFKINKLNLCKPMIRAIESLSFKDQYPLSQLITYKYYTGRKAMFDSDFATANTALSFAFQRCHQRSHKNKRRILIYLLPVKMLIGYIPKKSLLLKYNLKEFMDLV
;
A
#
# COMPACT_ATOMS: atom_id res chain seq x y z
N MET A 1 -1.36 0.97 29.70
CA MET A 1 -0.44 1.15 28.56
C MET A 1 0.52 2.24 28.95
N THR A 2 1.74 1.89 29.35
CA THR A 2 2.79 2.84 29.71
C THR A 2 3.12 3.71 28.50
N SER A 3 2.84 5.00 28.60
CA SER A 3 3.21 6.01 27.62
C SER A 3 4.74 6.08 27.56
N TYR A 4 5.35 5.38 26.61
CA TYR A 4 6.73 5.64 26.23
C TYR A 4 6.77 7.02 25.57
N SER A 5 7.07 8.04 26.38
CA SER A 5 7.34 9.38 25.88
C SER A 5 8.77 9.40 25.33
N ILE A 6 8.91 9.31 24.00
CA ILE A 6 10.21 9.42 23.33
C ILE A 6 10.51 10.88 23.03
N GLY A 7 11.68 11.37 23.44
CA GLY A 7 12.15 12.72 23.10
C GLY A 7 12.62 12.80 21.64
N LEU A 8 12.59 13.99 21.04
CA LEU A 8 13.00 14.18 19.64
C LEU A 8 14.41 13.64 19.36
N ASN A 9 15.41 14.01 20.17
CA ASN A 9 16.79 13.58 19.90
C ASN A 9 16.95 12.06 19.97
N ASP A 10 16.29 11.39 20.92
CA ASP A 10 16.28 9.92 20.99
C ASP A 10 15.60 9.30 19.77
N TYR A 11 14.46 9.87 19.33
CA TYR A 11 13.79 9.46 18.11
C TYR A 11 14.70 9.60 16.87
N LEU A 12 15.34 10.77 16.70
CA LEU A 12 16.23 11.04 15.57
C LEU A 12 17.46 10.14 15.59
N ASN A 13 18.08 9.92 16.75
CA ASN A 13 19.23 9.02 16.88
C ASN A 13 18.85 7.58 16.52
N ARG A 14 17.73 7.05 17.04
CA ARG A 14 17.27 5.70 16.69
C ARG A 14 16.98 5.55 15.20
N LEU A 15 16.44 6.59 14.57
CA LEU A 15 16.17 6.59 13.14
C LEU A 15 17.48 6.65 12.34
N ASN A 16 18.42 7.49 12.76
CA ASN A 16 19.74 7.58 12.13
C ASN A 16 20.50 6.25 12.26
N ASP A 17 20.46 5.60 13.42
CA ASP A 17 21.06 4.28 13.64
C ASP A 17 20.42 3.22 12.74
N ALA A 18 19.08 3.20 12.65
CA ALA A 18 18.37 2.27 11.76
C ALA A 18 18.71 2.53 10.28
N HIS A 19 18.86 3.79 9.89
CA HIS A 19 19.26 4.18 8.54
C HIS A 19 20.70 3.77 8.23
N TYR A 20 21.65 4.08 9.12
CA TYR A 20 23.06 3.75 8.98
C TYR A 20 23.29 2.24 8.84
N ASN A 21 22.54 1.45 9.62
CA ASN A 21 22.58 -0.01 9.56
C ASN A 21 21.73 -0.60 8.41
N GLN A 22 21.19 0.22 7.50
CA GLN A 22 20.30 -0.19 6.41
C GLN A 22 19.14 -1.08 6.87
N ASN A 23 18.66 -0.88 8.11
CA ASN A 23 17.55 -1.62 8.69
C ASN A 23 16.22 -1.03 8.20
N GLY A 24 15.82 -1.41 6.98
CA GLY A 24 14.59 -0.92 6.36
C GLY A 24 13.33 -1.14 7.20
N GLN A 25 13.27 -2.22 7.97
CA GLN A 25 12.12 -2.51 8.84
C GLN A 25 12.10 -1.58 10.07
N GLY A 26 13.27 -1.31 10.67
CA GLY A 26 13.39 -0.35 11.77
C GLY A 26 13.03 1.06 11.33
N VAL A 27 13.53 1.50 10.18
CA VAL A 27 13.16 2.78 9.56
C VAL A 27 11.66 2.83 9.29
N ALA A 28 11.08 1.78 8.71
CA ALA A 28 9.64 1.70 8.45
C ALA A 28 8.79 1.84 9.73
N MET A 29 9.22 1.23 10.84
CA MET A 29 8.52 1.36 12.12
C MET A 29 8.61 2.80 12.65
N LEU A 30 9.80 3.41 12.65
CA LEU A 30 10.00 4.77 13.14
C LEU A 30 9.31 5.84 12.27
N LEU A 31 9.07 5.54 11.00
CA LEU A 31 8.35 6.40 10.05
C LEU A 31 6.85 6.06 9.93
N SER A 32 6.34 5.10 10.69
CA SER A 32 4.92 4.75 10.67
C SER A 32 4.14 5.64 11.64
N PHE A 33 3.07 6.27 11.17
CA PHE A 33 2.18 7.04 12.06
C PHE A 33 1.31 6.13 12.96
N ARG A 34 1.34 4.81 12.76
CA ARG A 34 0.54 3.83 13.51
C ARG A 34 1.27 3.24 14.71
N GLN A 35 2.49 3.69 14.97
CA GLN A 35 3.32 3.21 16.08
C GLN A 35 3.20 4.12 17.31
N SER A 36 3.65 3.62 18.46
CA SER A 36 3.44 4.28 19.76
C SER A 36 4.18 5.62 19.90
N HIS A 37 5.30 5.83 19.21
CA HIS A 37 6.08 7.08 19.31
C HIS A 37 5.29 8.31 18.86
N VAL A 38 4.31 8.12 17.98
CA VAL A 38 3.46 9.19 17.44
C VAL A 38 2.63 9.84 18.55
N MET A 39 2.39 9.14 19.66
CA MET A 39 1.69 9.68 20.83
C MET A 39 2.54 10.63 21.68
N SER A 40 3.84 10.76 21.40
CA SER A 40 4.73 11.65 22.15
C SER A 40 4.56 13.09 21.71
N ASP A 41 4.18 13.98 22.64
CA ASP A 41 4.06 15.42 22.40
C ASP A 41 5.42 16.06 22.06
N HIS A 42 6.53 15.42 22.46
CA HIS A 42 7.88 15.90 22.17
C HIS A 42 8.26 15.82 20.68
N LEU A 43 7.45 15.17 19.84
CA LEU A 43 7.63 15.14 18.39
C LEU A 43 6.86 16.26 17.68
N ILE A 44 6.03 17.03 18.40
CA ILE A 44 5.27 18.17 17.87
C ILE A 44 6.13 19.43 17.97
N ILE A 45 6.86 19.74 16.89
CA ILE A 45 7.82 20.85 16.88
C ILE A 45 7.48 21.80 15.73
N GLU A 46 7.45 23.11 16.00
CA GLU A 46 7.15 24.14 15.00
C GLU A 46 8.26 24.31 13.95
N LYS A 47 9.53 24.19 14.35
CA LYS A 47 10.71 24.36 13.48
C LYS A 47 11.73 23.24 13.68
N PRO A 48 11.45 22.01 13.20
CA PRO A 48 12.32 20.86 13.41
C PRO A 48 13.57 20.86 12.51
N GLU A 49 13.68 21.74 11.52
CA GLU A 49 14.69 21.70 10.45
C GLU A 49 16.13 21.69 10.99
N ARG A 50 16.43 22.58 11.94
CA ARG A 50 17.77 22.64 12.54
C ARG A 50 18.11 21.40 13.35
N ALA A 51 17.15 20.87 14.11
CA ALA A 51 17.35 19.70 14.95
C ALA A 51 17.52 18.43 14.10
N VAL A 52 16.70 18.28 13.06
CA VAL A 52 16.81 17.16 12.11
C VAL A 52 18.13 17.24 11.35
N GLY A 53 18.46 18.39 10.75
CA GLY A 53 19.68 18.56 9.95
C GLY A 53 21.00 18.40 10.73
N ASN A 54 20.95 18.44 12.06
CA ASN A 54 22.12 18.16 12.90
C ASN A 54 22.40 16.66 13.08
N ILE A 55 21.41 15.79 12.85
CA ILE A 55 21.49 14.34 13.13
C ILE A 55 21.29 13.51 11.86
N ILE A 56 20.35 13.92 11.01
CA ILE A 56 19.94 13.22 9.80
C ILE A 56 20.29 14.10 8.61
N TYR A 57 21.06 13.54 7.68
CA TYR A 57 21.52 14.24 6.49
C TYR A 57 20.62 13.98 5.28
N ALA A 58 20.72 14.87 4.29
CA ALA A 58 20.06 14.71 3.01
C ALA A 58 20.49 13.40 2.31
N PRO A 59 19.57 12.71 1.60
CA PRO A 59 18.18 13.08 1.35
C PRO A 59 17.16 12.55 2.38
N MET A 60 17.61 11.96 3.50
CA MET A 60 16.73 11.33 4.49
C MET A 60 16.05 12.36 5.41
N ASP A 61 16.68 13.51 5.61
CA ASP A 61 16.15 14.64 6.38
C ASP A 61 14.76 15.08 5.90
N ASP A 62 14.53 15.19 4.59
CA ASP A 62 13.24 15.52 3.97
C ASP A 62 12.15 14.51 4.34
N VAL A 63 12.49 13.22 4.39
CA VAL A 63 11.56 12.15 4.76
C VAL A 63 11.14 12.32 6.23
N VAL A 64 12.09 12.61 7.11
CA VAL A 64 11.82 12.79 8.54
C VAL A 64 11.05 14.08 8.81
N LEU A 65 11.40 15.18 8.15
CA LEU A 65 10.66 16.43 8.24
C LEU A 65 9.21 16.27 7.80
N ALA A 66 8.96 15.53 6.72
CA ALA A 66 7.61 15.20 6.29
C ALA A 66 6.87 14.33 7.33
N HIS A 67 7.55 13.34 7.93
CA HIS A 67 6.96 12.51 8.99
C HIS A 67 6.58 13.31 10.24
N LEU A 68 7.43 14.24 10.70
CA LEU A 68 7.10 15.10 11.85
C LEU A 68 5.87 15.98 11.55
N LYS A 69 5.67 16.41 10.31
CA LYS A 69 4.44 17.10 9.87
C LYS A 69 3.22 16.17 9.90
N VAL A 70 3.37 14.89 9.53
CA VAL A 70 2.32 13.88 9.67
C VAL A 70 1.94 13.68 11.14
N VAL A 71 2.92 13.59 12.03
CA VAL A 71 2.69 13.47 13.49
C VAL A 71 1.96 14.70 14.02
N LYS A 72 2.36 15.91 13.62
CA LYS A 72 1.65 17.15 13.98
C LYS A 72 0.19 17.13 13.51
N GLY A 73 -0.07 16.74 12.25
CA GLY A 73 -1.42 16.62 11.71
C GLY A 73 -2.27 15.56 12.43
N TYR A 74 -1.64 14.46 12.84
CA TYR A 74 -2.29 13.41 13.64
C TYR A 74 -2.79 13.94 14.99
N HIS A 75 -1.93 14.64 15.74
CA HIS A 75 -2.29 15.25 17.03
C HIS A 75 -3.38 16.31 16.92
N GLN A 76 -3.35 17.09 15.84
CA GLN A 76 -4.37 18.09 15.56
C GLN A 76 -5.69 17.50 15.05
N SER A 77 -5.77 16.18 14.85
CA SER A 77 -6.91 15.49 14.23
C SER A 77 -7.30 16.08 12.86
N ASN A 78 -6.35 16.72 12.17
CA ASN A 78 -6.58 17.34 10.87
C ASN A 78 -6.19 16.36 9.76
N VAL A 79 -7.19 15.64 9.27
CA VAL A 79 -7.02 14.56 8.29
C VAL A 79 -6.46 15.07 6.95
N LEU A 80 -6.81 16.28 6.53
CA LEU A 80 -6.36 16.86 5.26
C LEU A 80 -4.88 17.24 5.31
N ASP A 81 -4.44 17.90 6.39
CA ASP A 81 -3.04 18.28 6.55
C ASP A 81 -2.15 17.05 6.79
N MET A 82 -2.65 16.05 7.52
CA MET A 82 -1.98 14.76 7.64
C MET A 82 -1.80 14.08 6.28
N TRP A 83 -2.84 14.05 5.43
CA TRP A 83 -2.76 13.48 4.08
C TRP A 83 -1.79 14.26 3.17
N ARG A 84 -1.78 15.60 3.24
CA ARG A 84 -0.82 16.43 2.49
C ARG A 84 0.61 16.16 2.92
N ALA A 85 0.87 16.12 4.23
CA ALA A 85 2.19 15.81 4.78
C ALA A 85 2.65 14.40 4.38
N GLN A 86 1.75 13.41 4.41
CA GLN A 86 2.06 12.04 3.98
C GLN A 86 2.33 11.98 2.46
N THR A 87 1.64 12.79 1.66
CA THR A 87 1.90 12.92 0.21
C THR A 87 3.31 13.47 -0.05
N THR A 88 3.71 14.50 0.71
CA THR A 88 5.09 15.02 0.68
C THR A 88 6.10 13.96 1.10
N MET A 89 5.77 13.16 2.12
CA MET A 89 6.63 12.08 2.59
C MET A 89 6.84 10.99 1.53
N VAL A 90 5.79 10.58 0.81
CA VAL A 90 5.92 9.64 -0.34
C VAL A 90 6.85 10.20 -1.40
N ALA A 91 6.72 11.49 -1.74
CA ALA A 91 7.59 12.13 -2.71
C ALA A 91 9.05 12.20 -2.23
N ALA A 92 9.29 12.51 -0.95
CA ALA A 92 10.62 12.49 -0.35
C ALA A 92 11.24 11.09 -0.37
N VAL A 93 10.46 10.05 -0.05
CA VAL A 93 10.89 8.64 -0.14
C VAL A 93 11.26 8.27 -1.58
N ALA A 94 10.47 8.71 -2.57
CA ALA A 94 10.81 8.46 -3.97
C ALA A 94 12.14 9.12 -4.40
N ARG A 95 12.42 10.34 -3.92
CA ARG A 95 13.72 11.01 -4.14
C ARG A 95 14.86 10.23 -3.48
N PHE A 96 14.72 9.91 -2.19
CA PHE A 96 15.67 9.09 -1.44
C PHE A 96 16.00 7.76 -2.16
N MET A 97 14.97 7.06 -2.63
CA MET A 97 15.12 5.81 -3.37
C MET A 97 15.81 5.98 -4.74
N THR A 98 15.66 7.15 -5.37
CA THR A 98 16.32 7.46 -6.65
C THR A 98 17.82 7.65 -6.46
N GLU A 99 18.23 8.27 -5.34
CA GLU A 99 19.63 8.50 -4.99
C GLU A 99 20.33 7.22 -4.50
N SER A 100 19.57 6.33 -3.85
CA SER A 100 20.05 5.02 -3.39
C SER A 100 20.17 4.02 -4.55
N LYS A 101 21.29 4.07 -5.27
CA LYS A 101 21.56 3.19 -6.42
C LYS A 101 21.85 1.75 -5.96
N GLU A 102 21.40 0.77 -6.74
CA GLU A 102 21.78 -0.64 -6.57
C GLU A 102 21.46 -1.28 -5.21
N GLU A 103 20.58 -0.66 -4.42
CA GLU A 103 20.12 -1.19 -3.13
C GLU A 103 18.59 -1.25 -3.04
N ASN A 104 18.04 -2.18 -2.26
CA ASN A 104 16.59 -2.28 -2.02
C ASN A 104 16.19 -2.41 -0.54
N TRP A 105 17.13 -2.24 0.39
CA TRP A 105 16.85 -2.34 1.83
C TRP A 105 15.74 -1.39 2.28
N MET A 106 15.51 -0.28 1.56
CA MET A 106 14.51 0.75 1.86
C MET A 106 13.08 0.41 1.40
N LEU A 107 12.85 -0.72 0.72
CA LEU A 107 11.51 -1.13 0.28
C LEU A 107 10.47 -1.24 1.43
N PRO A 108 10.80 -1.73 2.64
CA PRO A 108 9.86 -1.75 3.76
C PRO A 108 9.39 -0.35 4.19
N MET A 109 10.29 0.65 4.13
CA MET A 109 9.95 2.05 4.38
C MET A 109 8.94 2.54 3.35
N MET A 110 9.22 2.37 2.06
CA MET A 110 8.28 2.72 0.98
C MET A 110 6.92 2.03 1.16
N ASN A 111 6.92 0.73 1.45
CA ASN A 111 5.69 -0.06 1.63
C ASN A 111 4.82 0.51 2.76
N THR A 112 5.44 0.97 3.84
CA THR A 112 4.74 1.54 5.00
C THR A 112 4.13 2.89 4.66
N VAL A 113 4.94 3.83 4.15
CA VAL A 113 4.51 5.20 3.85
C VAL A 113 3.40 5.22 2.79
N VAL A 114 3.51 4.38 1.76
CA VAL A 114 2.48 4.27 0.70
C VAL A 114 1.18 3.65 1.21
N LEU A 115 1.26 2.60 2.03
CA LEU A 115 0.07 1.98 2.62
C LEU A 115 -0.69 2.97 3.49
N GLU A 116 0.06 3.74 4.26
CA GLU A 116 -0.42 4.74 5.18
C GLU A 116 -1.08 5.90 4.46
N LEU A 117 -0.49 6.40 3.36
CA LEU A 117 -1.13 7.38 2.48
C LEU A 117 -2.46 6.85 1.92
N ARG A 118 -2.51 5.61 1.44
CA ARG A 118 -3.74 4.98 0.91
C ARG A 118 -4.81 4.77 1.98
N LEU A 119 -4.42 4.60 3.25
CA LEU A 119 -5.39 4.48 4.35
C LEU A 119 -5.96 5.85 4.72
N GLN A 120 -5.09 6.84 4.90
CA GLN A 120 -5.49 8.22 5.22
C GLN A 120 -6.34 8.85 4.12
N SER A 121 -6.04 8.55 2.84
CA SER A 121 -6.76 9.14 1.72
C SER A 121 -8.25 8.79 1.72
N ILE A 122 -8.66 7.67 2.35
CA ILE A 122 -10.08 7.31 2.48
C ILE A 122 -10.83 8.31 3.37
N SER A 123 -10.27 8.65 4.53
CA SER A 123 -10.86 9.62 5.44
C SER A 123 -10.68 11.04 4.92
N ALA A 124 -9.54 11.36 4.29
CA ALA A 124 -9.29 12.67 3.71
C ALA A 124 -10.25 12.99 2.56
N ASP A 125 -10.52 12.01 1.68
CA ASP A 125 -11.50 12.16 0.60
C ASP A 125 -12.92 12.40 1.15
N ALA A 126 -13.32 11.65 2.19
CA ALA A 126 -14.62 11.85 2.83
C ALA A 126 -14.74 13.22 3.52
N GLU A 127 -13.68 13.68 4.19
CA GLU A 127 -13.57 15.01 4.79
C GLU A 127 -13.68 16.11 3.73
N SER A 128 -12.90 16.00 2.66
CA SER A 128 -12.83 16.98 1.57
C SER A 128 -14.16 17.11 0.82
N VAL A 129 -14.88 15.99 0.65
CA VAL A 129 -16.25 15.99 0.11
C VAL A 129 -17.22 16.65 1.09
N ARG A 130 -17.10 16.39 2.39
CA ARG A 130 -18.01 16.97 3.41
C ARG A 130 -17.93 18.49 3.48
N VAL A 131 -16.75 19.06 3.25
CA VAL A 131 -16.55 20.52 3.21
C VAL A 131 -16.72 21.10 1.79
N ASP A 132 -17.35 20.35 0.88
CA ASP A 132 -17.61 20.71 -0.52
C ASP A 132 -16.37 21.20 -1.30
N SER A 133 -15.18 20.75 -0.90
CA SER A 133 -13.91 21.17 -1.53
C SER A 133 -13.59 20.38 -2.80
N THR A 134 -13.97 19.10 -2.87
CA THR A 134 -13.62 18.20 -3.99
C THR A 134 -14.72 17.18 -4.27
N LYS A 135 -14.70 16.59 -5.46
CA LYS A 135 -15.61 15.48 -5.80
C LYS A 135 -15.20 14.18 -5.12
N PRO A 136 -16.14 13.25 -4.85
CA PRO A 136 -15.81 11.93 -4.32
C PRO A 136 -14.79 11.19 -5.20
N GLY A 137 -13.73 10.69 -4.58
CA GLY A 137 -12.64 9.97 -5.25
C GLY A 137 -11.51 10.85 -5.78
N GLU A 138 -11.63 12.18 -5.76
CA GLU A 138 -10.58 13.06 -6.28
C GLU A 138 -9.28 12.97 -5.48
N LEU A 139 -9.35 12.87 -4.14
CA LEU A 139 -8.14 12.72 -3.31
C LEU A 139 -7.55 11.32 -3.43
N LEU A 140 -8.38 10.31 -3.71
CA LEU A 140 -7.92 8.96 -4.05
C LEU A 140 -7.13 8.95 -5.37
N GLU A 141 -7.54 9.75 -6.35
CA GLU A 141 -6.79 9.95 -7.60
C GLU A 141 -5.45 10.65 -7.37
N LYS A 142 -5.45 11.77 -6.65
CA LYS A 142 -4.21 12.48 -6.27
C LYS A 142 -3.27 11.58 -5.47
N THR A 143 -3.82 10.69 -4.64
CA THR A 143 -3.05 9.67 -3.94
C THR A 143 -2.40 8.69 -4.92
N ALA A 144 -3.13 8.19 -5.92
CA ALA A 144 -2.54 7.33 -6.94
C ALA A 144 -1.43 8.04 -7.72
N ASP A 145 -1.59 9.32 -8.04
CA ASP A 145 -0.54 10.11 -8.70
C ASP A 145 0.72 10.23 -7.83
N SER A 146 0.57 10.41 -6.53
CA SER A 146 1.69 10.39 -5.58
C SER A 146 2.39 9.03 -5.56
N LEU A 147 1.64 7.93 -5.49
CA LEU A 147 2.16 6.55 -5.56
C LEU A 147 2.94 6.27 -6.86
N MET A 148 2.57 6.94 -7.95
CA MET A 148 3.25 6.80 -9.25
C MET A 148 4.71 7.24 -9.20
N THR A 149 5.08 8.14 -8.28
CA THR A 149 6.48 8.56 -8.10
C THR A 149 7.36 7.39 -7.66
N CYS A 150 6.99 6.66 -6.60
CA CYS A 150 7.70 5.45 -6.17
C CYS A 150 7.64 4.33 -7.23
N PHE A 151 6.52 4.18 -7.92
CA PHE A 151 6.38 3.18 -8.99
C PHE A 151 7.38 3.41 -10.12
N ARG A 152 7.54 4.66 -10.58
CA ARG A 152 8.51 5.01 -11.63
C ARG A 152 9.95 4.69 -11.20
N VAL A 153 10.30 4.98 -9.96
CA VAL A 153 11.63 4.65 -9.40
C VAL A 153 11.87 3.13 -9.43
N CYS A 154 10.91 2.34 -8.94
CA CYS A 154 11.02 0.88 -8.95
C CYS A 154 11.05 0.29 -10.37
N ALA A 155 10.25 0.83 -11.29
CA ALA A 155 10.18 0.33 -12.67
C ALA A 155 11.44 0.63 -13.48
N ALA A 156 12.04 1.81 -13.25
CA ALA A 156 13.26 2.28 -13.91
C ALA A 156 14.53 1.55 -13.42
N ASP A 157 14.46 0.78 -12.34
CA ASP A 157 15.59 0.06 -11.78
C ASP A 157 15.93 -1.20 -12.60
N THR A 158 16.57 -0.97 -13.76
CA THR A 158 16.93 -2.00 -14.74
C THR A 158 18.38 -2.50 -14.61
N ARG A 159 19.21 -1.79 -13.85
CA ARG A 159 20.66 -2.02 -13.78
C ARG A 159 21.07 -2.88 -12.58
N SER A 160 20.29 -2.84 -11.50
CA SER A 160 20.56 -3.62 -10.30
C SER A 160 20.38 -5.12 -10.56
N GLY A 161 21.18 -5.95 -9.87
CA GLY A 161 20.96 -7.39 -9.84
C GLY A 161 19.56 -7.73 -9.31
N GLU A 162 19.01 -8.90 -9.69
CA GLU A 162 17.64 -9.28 -9.32
C GLU A 162 17.39 -9.20 -7.80
N ALA A 163 18.34 -9.68 -6.98
CA ALA A 163 18.23 -9.69 -5.52
C ALA A 163 18.17 -8.28 -4.89
N GLU A 164 18.86 -7.31 -5.49
CA GLU A 164 19.01 -5.95 -4.96
C GLU A 164 18.11 -4.93 -5.69
N SER A 165 17.33 -5.40 -6.66
CA SER A 165 16.46 -4.53 -7.45
C SER A 165 15.30 -3.99 -6.62
N LYS A 166 14.98 -2.71 -6.80
CA LYS A 166 13.77 -2.07 -6.28
C LYS A 166 12.51 -2.56 -7.00
N ARG A 167 12.64 -3.33 -8.08
CA ARG A 167 11.49 -3.95 -8.78
C ARG A 167 10.69 -4.88 -7.87
N TRP A 168 11.28 -5.42 -6.80
CA TRP A 168 10.56 -6.13 -5.73
C TRP A 168 9.50 -5.26 -5.02
N GLY A 169 9.56 -3.93 -5.14
CA GLY A 169 8.51 -3.01 -4.66
C GLY A 169 7.25 -2.97 -5.55
N LEU A 170 7.34 -3.39 -6.81
CA LEU A 170 6.28 -3.17 -7.80
C LEU A 170 4.98 -3.88 -7.44
N LEU A 171 5.02 -5.16 -7.06
CA LEU A 171 3.79 -5.89 -6.74
C LEU A 171 3.04 -5.27 -5.56
N TYR A 172 3.78 -4.79 -4.55
CA TYR A 172 3.19 -4.10 -3.42
C TYR A 172 2.46 -2.85 -3.87
N LEU A 173 3.11 -1.99 -4.65
CA LEU A 173 2.54 -0.76 -5.22
C LEU A 173 1.31 -1.06 -6.08
N VAL A 174 1.39 -2.04 -6.98
CA VAL A 174 0.28 -2.48 -7.84
C VAL A 174 -0.94 -2.92 -7.00
N ASN A 175 -0.72 -3.63 -5.90
CA ASN A 175 -1.80 -3.99 -4.99
C ASN A 175 -2.43 -2.78 -4.28
N GLN A 176 -1.69 -1.69 -4.08
CA GLN A 176 -2.25 -0.43 -3.58
C GLN A 176 -3.06 0.29 -4.66
N PHE A 177 -2.53 0.36 -5.89
CA PHE A 177 -3.23 0.91 -7.05
C PHE A 177 -4.55 0.20 -7.28
N PHE A 178 -4.60 -1.13 -7.25
CA PHE A 178 -5.85 -1.86 -7.38
C PHE A 178 -6.88 -1.48 -6.31
N LYS A 179 -6.47 -1.31 -5.06
CA LYS A 179 -7.40 -0.89 -4.00
C LYS A 179 -7.98 0.50 -4.25
N ILE A 180 -7.20 1.41 -4.81
CA ILE A 180 -7.65 2.75 -5.20
C ILE A 180 -8.56 2.66 -6.44
N TYR A 181 -8.06 2.12 -7.54
CA TYR A 181 -8.73 2.11 -8.84
C TYR A 181 -10.06 1.34 -8.85
N PHE A 182 -10.15 0.24 -8.10
CA PHE A 182 -11.44 -0.44 -7.91
C PHE A 182 -12.40 0.37 -7.04
N LYS A 183 -11.91 1.20 -6.11
CA LYS A 183 -12.76 2.05 -5.27
C LYS A 183 -13.32 3.24 -6.05
N ILE A 184 -12.55 3.83 -6.94
CA ILE A 184 -12.97 4.95 -7.80
C ILE A 184 -13.52 4.50 -9.17
N ASN A 185 -13.71 3.20 -9.37
CA ASN A 185 -14.18 2.60 -10.63
C ASN A 185 -13.37 2.97 -11.90
N LYS A 186 -12.05 3.21 -11.77
CA LYS A 186 -11.13 3.47 -12.90
C LYS A 186 -10.36 2.21 -13.31
N LEU A 187 -11.09 1.16 -13.71
CA LEU A 187 -10.50 -0.17 -13.97
C LEU A 187 -9.56 -0.21 -15.19
N ASN A 188 -9.73 0.70 -16.14
CA ASN A 188 -8.83 0.87 -17.29
C ASN A 188 -7.37 1.13 -16.86
N LEU A 189 -7.17 1.83 -15.74
CA LEU A 189 -5.84 2.13 -15.18
C LEU A 189 -5.13 0.90 -14.60
N CYS A 190 -5.82 -0.23 -14.43
CA CYS A 190 -5.21 -1.48 -13.97
C CYS A 190 -4.34 -2.14 -15.07
N LYS A 191 -4.62 -1.89 -16.35
CA LYS A 191 -3.95 -2.59 -17.47
C LYS A 191 -2.44 -2.32 -17.54
N PRO A 192 -1.95 -1.07 -17.43
CA PRO A 192 -0.51 -0.81 -17.34
C PRO A 192 0.15 -1.44 -16.10
N MET A 193 -0.55 -1.42 -14.96
CA MET A 193 -0.05 -1.99 -13.71
C MET A 193 0.16 -3.50 -13.81
N ILE A 194 -0.79 -4.22 -14.43
CA ILE A 194 -0.68 -5.66 -14.70
C ILE A 194 0.52 -5.94 -15.61
N ARG A 195 0.64 -5.19 -16.72
CA ARG A 195 1.74 -5.38 -17.67
C ARG A 195 3.12 -5.26 -17.03
N ALA A 196 3.29 -4.30 -16.12
CA ALA A 196 4.56 -4.10 -15.43
C ALA A 196 4.97 -5.29 -14.55
N ILE A 197 3.99 -5.99 -13.94
CA ILE A 197 4.27 -7.22 -13.17
C ILE A 197 4.51 -8.40 -14.10
N GLU A 198 3.69 -8.55 -15.14
CA GLU A 198 3.79 -9.68 -16.06
C GLU A 198 5.11 -9.70 -16.86
N SER A 199 5.77 -8.54 -17.02
CA SER A 199 7.09 -8.42 -17.64
C SER A 199 8.27 -8.83 -16.75
N LEU A 200 8.06 -9.08 -15.46
CA LEU A 200 9.14 -9.50 -14.56
C LEU A 200 9.39 -11.02 -14.68
N SER A 201 10.67 -11.41 -14.78
CA SER A 201 11.09 -12.82 -14.76
C SER A 201 10.73 -13.53 -13.45
N PHE A 202 10.83 -12.81 -12.33
CA PHE A 202 10.63 -13.33 -10.98
C PHE A 202 9.22 -13.09 -10.41
N LYS A 203 8.23 -12.81 -11.27
CA LYS A 203 6.86 -12.46 -10.85
C LYS A 203 6.15 -13.50 -9.97
N ASP A 204 6.59 -14.76 -10.00
CA ASP A 204 6.02 -15.83 -9.18
C ASP A 204 6.75 -16.03 -7.83
N GLN A 205 7.88 -15.35 -7.61
CA GLN A 205 8.70 -15.44 -6.39
C GLN A 205 8.25 -14.50 -5.27
N TYR A 206 7.27 -13.62 -5.53
CA TYR A 206 6.75 -12.71 -4.52
C TYR A 206 6.08 -13.45 -3.35
N PRO A 207 5.99 -12.81 -2.16
CA PRO A 207 5.26 -13.38 -1.03
C PRO A 207 3.83 -13.77 -1.40
N LEU A 208 3.41 -14.96 -0.97
CA LEU A 208 2.13 -15.54 -1.36
C LEU A 208 0.93 -14.63 -1.06
N SER A 209 0.99 -13.87 0.04
CA SER A 209 -0.04 -12.88 0.42
C SER A 209 -0.21 -11.76 -0.62
N GLN A 210 0.88 -11.31 -1.24
CA GLN A 210 0.86 -10.31 -2.31
C GLN A 210 0.32 -10.92 -3.60
N LEU A 211 0.74 -12.14 -3.96
CA LEU A 211 0.25 -12.85 -5.14
C LEU A 211 -1.25 -13.13 -5.07
N ILE A 212 -1.76 -13.54 -3.91
CA ILE A 212 -3.21 -13.75 -3.72
C ILE A 212 -3.97 -12.44 -3.93
N THR A 213 -3.48 -11.33 -3.38
CA THR A 213 -4.12 -10.02 -3.55
C THR A 213 -4.11 -9.61 -5.03
N TYR A 214 -2.98 -9.78 -5.70
CA TYR A 214 -2.83 -9.49 -7.13
C TYR A 214 -3.81 -10.32 -7.97
N LYS A 215 -3.82 -11.65 -7.79
CA LYS A 215 -4.72 -12.56 -8.53
C LYS A 215 -6.20 -12.32 -8.23
N TYR A 216 -6.55 -11.89 -7.01
CA TYR A 216 -7.91 -11.47 -6.69
C TYR A 216 -8.36 -10.28 -7.53
N TYR A 217 -7.52 -9.25 -7.66
CA TYR A 217 -7.88 -8.05 -8.44
C TYR A 217 -7.79 -8.27 -9.95
N THR A 218 -6.77 -8.99 -10.45
CA THR A 218 -6.68 -9.30 -11.90
C THR A 218 -7.81 -10.21 -12.34
N GLY A 219 -8.22 -11.17 -11.50
CA GLY A 219 -9.37 -12.01 -11.77
C GLY A 219 -10.69 -11.25 -11.79
N ARG A 220 -10.89 -10.30 -10.87
CA ARG A 220 -12.05 -9.39 -10.90
C ARG A 220 -12.03 -8.52 -12.15
N LYS A 221 -10.88 -7.97 -12.54
CA LYS A 221 -10.75 -7.16 -13.75
C LYS A 221 -11.11 -7.99 -15.00
N ALA A 222 -10.60 -9.22 -15.11
CA ALA A 222 -10.93 -10.12 -16.21
C ALA A 222 -12.43 -10.45 -16.26
N MET A 223 -13.08 -10.62 -15.11
CA MET A 223 -14.53 -10.77 -15.02
C MET A 223 -15.27 -9.55 -15.58
N PHE A 224 -14.82 -8.33 -15.28
CA PHE A 224 -15.39 -7.10 -15.86
C PHE A 224 -15.17 -6.99 -17.38
N ASP A 225 -14.05 -7.52 -17.89
CA ASP A 225 -13.76 -7.57 -19.33
C ASP A 225 -14.46 -8.76 -20.03
N SER A 226 -15.30 -9.53 -19.32
CA SER A 226 -15.93 -10.77 -19.80
C SER A 226 -14.94 -11.88 -20.21
N ASP A 227 -13.67 -11.79 -19.80
CA ASP A 227 -12.68 -12.87 -19.95
C ASP A 227 -12.82 -13.85 -18.78
N PHE A 228 -13.83 -14.71 -18.87
CA PHE A 228 -14.15 -15.67 -17.81
C PHE A 228 -13.09 -16.77 -17.64
N ALA A 229 -12.32 -17.10 -18.67
CA ALA A 229 -11.26 -18.09 -18.60
C ALA A 229 -10.09 -17.59 -17.72
N THR A 230 -9.64 -16.36 -17.96
CA THR A 230 -8.60 -15.72 -17.14
C THR A 230 -9.13 -15.43 -15.73
N ALA A 231 -10.37 -14.95 -15.61
CA ALA A 231 -11.00 -14.70 -14.30
C ALA A 231 -11.05 -15.97 -13.45
N ASN A 232 -11.49 -17.08 -14.04
CA ASN A 232 -11.57 -18.38 -13.38
C ASN A 232 -10.19 -18.83 -12.87
N THR A 233 -9.16 -18.73 -13.71
CA THR A 233 -7.80 -19.15 -13.36
C THR A 233 -7.25 -18.33 -12.20
N ALA A 234 -7.33 -16.99 -12.30
CA ALA A 234 -6.80 -16.08 -11.30
C ALA A 234 -7.55 -16.18 -9.96
N LEU A 235 -8.89 -16.18 -9.98
CA LEU A 235 -9.69 -16.28 -8.76
C LEU A 235 -9.59 -17.67 -8.12
N SER A 236 -9.47 -18.74 -8.91
CA SER A 236 -9.23 -20.10 -8.38
C SER A 236 -7.88 -20.17 -7.66
N PHE A 237 -6.82 -19.62 -8.26
CA PHE A 237 -5.51 -19.52 -7.59
C PHE A 237 -5.63 -18.75 -6.27
N ALA A 238 -6.25 -17.57 -6.29
CA ALA A 238 -6.42 -16.75 -5.10
C ALA A 238 -7.17 -17.52 -4.00
N PHE A 239 -8.26 -18.21 -4.33
CA PHE A 239 -9.06 -18.96 -3.36
C PHE A 239 -8.30 -20.15 -2.77
N GLN A 240 -7.67 -20.96 -3.63
CA GLN A 240 -6.96 -22.18 -3.24
C GLN A 240 -5.73 -21.86 -2.38
N ARG A 241 -4.95 -20.86 -2.78
CA ARG A 241 -3.73 -20.46 -2.06
C ARG A 241 -4.00 -19.58 -0.84
N CYS A 242 -5.19 -18.98 -0.71
CA CYS A 242 -5.56 -18.23 0.48
C CYS A 242 -5.56 -19.13 1.72
N HIS A 243 -4.93 -18.65 2.79
CA HIS A 243 -4.83 -19.37 4.06
C HIS A 243 -6.21 -19.79 4.60
N GLN A 244 -6.31 -21.01 5.11
CA GLN A 244 -7.57 -21.61 5.56
C GLN A 244 -8.28 -20.82 6.67
N ARG A 245 -7.52 -20.20 7.60
CA ARG A 245 -8.09 -19.37 8.68
C ARG A 245 -8.58 -18.01 8.20
N SER A 246 -8.24 -17.60 6.98
CA SER A 246 -8.61 -16.28 6.42
C SER A 246 -10.02 -16.31 5.82
N HIS A 247 -11.02 -16.69 6.61
CA HIS A 247 -12.42 -16.85 6.18
C HIS A 247 -12.97 -15.62 5.46
N LYS A 248 -12.71 -14.42 5.97
CA LYS A 248 -13.15 -13.15 5.36
C LYS A 248 -12.58 -12.97 3.94
N ASN A 249 -11.31 -13.33 3.72
CA ASN A 249 -10.68 -13.21 2.40
C ASN A 249 -11.19 -14.29 1.45
N LYS A 250 -11.32 -15.53 1.91
CA LYS A 250 -11.91 -16.61 1.10
C LYS A 250 -13.34 -16.27 0.67
N ARG A 251 -14.17 -15.74 1.58
CA ARG A 251 -15.52 -15.26 1.26
C ARG A 251 -15.49 -14.18 0.17
N ARG A 252 -14.63 -13.17 0.30
CA ARG A 252 -14.47 -12.10 -0.71
C ARG A 252 -14.09 -12.65 -2.08
N ILE A 253 -13.19 -13.63 -2.14
CA ILE A 253 -12.80 -14.26 -3.40
C ILE A 253 -13.98 -15.05 -3.99
N LEU A 254 -14.70 -15.81 -3.17
CA LEU A 254 -15.83 -16.63 -3.61
C LEU A 254 -16.98 -15.81 -4.21
N ILE A 255 -17.27 -14.62 -3.68
CA ILE A 255 -18.29 -13.73 -4.25
C ILE A 255 -18.08 -13.49 -5.75
N TYR A 256 -16.83 -13.42 -6.21
CA TYR A 256 -16.50 -13.24 -7.62
C TYR A 256 -16.24 -14.57 -8.34
N LEU A 257 -15.66 -15.56 -7.67
CA LEU A 257 -15.34 -16.84 -8.28
C LEU A 257 -16.61 -17.65 -8.61
N LEU A 258 -17.63 -17.60 -7.76
CA LEU A 258 -18.85 -18.39 -7.94
C LEU A 258 -19.60 -18.04 -9.23
N PRO A 259 -19.95 -16.76 -9.51
CA PRO A 259 -20.56 -16.39 -10.79
C PRO A 259 -19.73 -16.85 -11.99
N VAL A 260 -18.41 -16.66 -11.94
CA VAL A 260 -17.51 -17.07 -13.02
C VAL A 260 -17.56 -18.58 -13.23
N LYS A 261 -17.51 -19.39 -12.16
CA LYS A 261 -17.62 -20.85 -12.22
C LYS A 261 -18.96 -21.30 -12.79
N MET A 262 -20.06 -20.66 -12.38
CA MET A 262 -21.40 -20.99 -12.87
C MET A 262 -21.55 -20.69 -14.36
N LEU A 263 -21.02 -19.56 -14.83
CA LEU A 263 -21.02 -19.20 -16.26
C LEU A 263 -20.25 -20.19 -17.14
N ILE A 264 -19.22 -20.85 -16.59
CA ILE A 264 -18.48 -21.91 -17.28
C ILE A 264 -19.02 -23.33 -16.98
N GLY A 265 -20.22 -23.44 -16.41
CA GLY A 265 -20.94 -24.71 -16.24
C GLY A 265 -20.72 -25.46 -14.91
N TYR A 266 -20.08 -24.85 -13.91
CA TYR A 266 -19.85 -25.47 -12.61
C TYR A 266 -20.81 -24.94 -11.54
N ILE A 267 -21.58 -25.83 -10.93
CA ILE A 267 -22.52 -25.50 -9.84
C ILE A 267 -21.82 -25.70 -8.48
N PRO A 268 -21.86 -24.71 -7.56
CA PRO A 268 -21.23 -24.84 -6.25
C PRO A 268 -22.01 -25.78 -5.31
N LYS A 269 -21.31 -26.45 -4.40
CA LYS A 269 -21.95 -27.29 -3.38
C LYS A 269 -22.60 -26.42 -2.29
N LYS A 270 -23.81 -26.76 -1.85
CA LYS A 270 -24.52 -26.08 -0.74
C LYS A 270 -23.68 -25.97 0.54
N SER A 271 -22.89 -27.01 0.86
CA SER A 271 -21.97 -27.00 2.01
C SER A 271 -20.88 -25.92 1.93
N LEU A 272 -20.40 -25.60 0.72
CA LEU A 272 -19.44 -24.52 0.51
C LEU A 272 -20.07 -23.16 0.79
N LEU A 273 -21.30 -22.95 0.33
CA LEU A 273 -22.04 -21.71 0.52
C LEU A 273 -22.32 -21.44 1.99
N LEU A 274 -22.76 -22.47 2.73
CA LEU A 274 -22.97 -22.41 4.17
C LEU A 274 -21.66 -22.09 4.92
N LYS A 275 -20.56 -22.78 4.58
CA LYS A 275 -19.24 -22.61 5.23
C LYS A 275 -18.73 -21.16 5.17
N TYR A 276 -19.00 -20.44 4.08
CA TYR A 276 -18.53 -19.06 3.89
C TYR A 276 -19.64 -18.01 3.99
N ASN A 277 -20.83 -18.39 4.46
CA ASN A 277 -22.00 -17.50 4.61
C ASN A 277 -22.29 -16.73 3.30
N LEU A 278 -22.56 -17.48 2.24
CA LEU A 278 -22.86 -17.02 0.89
C LEU A 278 -24.33 -17.33 0.55
N LYS A 279 -25.24 -16.80 1.38
CA LYS A 279 -26.68 -17.06 1.28
C LYS A 279 -27.26 -16.53 -0.03
N GLU A 280 -26.67 -15.46 -0.55
CA GLU A 280 -27.04 -14.84 -1.83
C GLU A 280 -26.92 -15.78 -3.05
N PHE A 281 -26.21 -16.90 -2.93
CA PHE A 281 -26.08 -17.91 -3.98
C PHE A 281 -26.89 -19.18 -3.72
N MET A 282 -27.60 -19.28 -2.58
CA MET A 282 -28.30 -20.51 -2.20
C MET A 282 -29.48 -20.84 -3.13
N ASP A 283 -30.17 -19.82 -3.62
CA ASP A 283 -31.35 -19.98 -4.49
C ASP A 283 -30.96 -20.37 -5.92
N LEU A 284 -29.67 -20.31 -6.26
CA LEU A 284 -29.13 -20.65 -7.58
C LEU A 284 -28.61 -22.10 -7.66
N VAL A 285 -28.78 -22.91 -6.60
CA VAL A 285 -28.21 -24.26 -6.43
C VAL A 285 -29.24 -25.30 -6.01
#